data_AF-A0AAX2ZE71-F1
#
_entry.id   AF-A0AAX2ZE71-F1
#
_cell.length_a   1.000
_cell.length_b   1.000
_cell.length_c   1.000
_cell.angle_alpha   90.00
_cell.angle_beta   90.00
_cell.angle_gamma   90.00
#
_symmetry.space_group_name_H-M   'P 1'
#
loop_
_entity.id
_entity.type
_entity.pdbx_description
1 polymer ?
#
loop_
_entity_poly.entity_id
_entity_poly.type
_entity_poly.pdbx_seq_one_letter_code
_entity_poly.pdbx_strand_id
1 'polypeptide(L)'
;MKFYQWYSQACGGILGIVSCIYCYLRGDLLIYSNLNGNFDIISFNGILASYILYPLCFLTFIMAIVMALPNTNHKKILNVEVTKINSFLIYLTTLVGILGCNVYFIIPALLLLIREFMYPFKYCVSKINNTEQDNQELNDTKEQLLATKTEMAINLLNKNANIHFIAEVTGLSEDFVSNLKRVDLTKK
;
A
#
# COMPACT_ATOMS: atom_id res chain seq x y z
N MET A 1 -12.85 6.00 -16.06
CA MET A 1 -11.68 5.45 -15.35
C MET A 1 -10.59 6.52 -15.28
N LYS A 2 -9.83 6.65 -14.18
CA LYS A 2 -8.73 7.64 -14.11
C LYS A 2 -7.55 7.20 -15.01
N PHE A 3 -6.78 8.15 -15.53
CA PHE A 3 -5.67 7.90 -16.46
C PHE A 3 -4.73 6.77 -16.00
N TYR A 4 -4.24 6.87 -14.76
CA TYR A 4 -3.29 5.90 -14.22
C TYR A 4 -3.86 4.47 -14.11
N GLN A 5 -5.18 4.30 -14.02
CA GLN A 5 -5.80 2.99 -13.81
C GLN A 5 -5.78 2.15 -15.10
N TRP A 6 -6.20 2.75 -16.22
CA TRP A 6 -6.14 2.05 -17.51
C TRP A 6 -4.71 1.97 -18.03
N TYR A 7 -3.87 2.96 -17.73
CA TYR A 7 -2.45 2.93 -18.08
C TYR A 7 -1.70 1.80 -17.35
N SER A 8 -1.89 1.67 -16.03
CA SER A 8 -1.30 0.57 -15.25
C SER A 8 -1.80 -0.80 -15.72
N GLN A 9 -3.09 -0.91 -16.09
CA GLN A 9 -3.63 -2.13 -16.68
C GLN A 9 -2.93 -2.47 -18.02
N ALA A 10 -2.72 -1.47 -18.89
CA ALA A 10 -2.01 -1.68 -20.15
C ALA A 10 -0.56 -2.11 -19.94
N CYS A 11 0.16 -1.47 -19.01
CA CYS A 11 1.51 -1.87 -18.63
C CYS A 11 1.56 -3.29 -18.04
N GLY A 12 0.61 -3.62 -17.17
CA GLY A 12 0.48 -4.97 -16.61
C GLY A 12 0.21 -6.03 -17.67
N GLY A 13 -0.63 -5.73 -18.66
CA GLY A 13 -0.89 -6.60 -19.81
C GLY A 13 0.36 -6.83 -20.67
N ILE A 14 1.11 -5.77 -21.00
CA ILE A 14 2.35 -5.87 -21.79
C ILE A 14 3.43 -6.65 -21.04
N LEU A 15 3.69 -6.31 -19.78
CA LEU A 15 4.66 -7.04 -18.96
C LEU A 15 4.22 -8.50 -18.76
N GLY A 16 2.91 -8.75 -18.65
CA GLY A 16 2.35 -10.09 -18.65
C GLY A 16 2.70 -10.87 -19.92
N ILE A 17 2.54 -10.26 -21.10
CA ILE A 17 2.94 -10.84 -22.39
C ILE A 17 4.45 -11.17 -22.40
N VAL A 18 5.29 -10.23 -21.94
CA VAL A 18 6.75 -10.45 -21.87
C VAL A 18 7.08 -11.61 -20.92
N SER A 19 6.44 -11.69 -19.76
CA SER A 19 6.60 -12.81 -18.82
C SER A 19 6.15 -14.14 -19.43
N CYS A 20 5.05 -14.16 -20.20
CA CYS A 20 4.60 -15.35 -20.92
C CYS A 20 5.64 -15.81 -21.94
N ILE A 21 6.16 -14.89 -22.76
CA ILE A 21 7.20 -15.19 -23.75
C ILE A 21 8.47 -15.70 -23.04
N TYR A 22 8.89 -15.04 -21.96
CA TYR A 22 10.05 -15.48 -21.20
C TYR A 22 9.88 -16.89 -20.62
N CYS A 23 8.73 -17.18 -20.00
CA CYS A 23 8.42 -18.51 -19.49
C CYS A 23 8.32 -19.56 -20.60
N TYR A 24 7.82 -19.18 -21.78
CA TYR A 24 7.79 -20.05 -22.95
C TYR A 24 9.21 -20.36 -23.47
N LEU A 25 10.06 -19.35 -23.62
CA LEU A 25 11.44 -19.50 -24.08
C LEU A 25 12.31 -20.29 -23.10
N ARG A 26 12.15 -20.03 -21.80
CA ARG A 26 12.79 -20.80 -20.73
C ARG A 26 12.21 -22.20 -20.60
N GLY A 27 10.96 -22.37 -21.03
CA GLY A 27 10.22 -23.62 -21.04
C GLY A 27 10.69 -24.57 -22.12
N ASP A 28 10.99 -24.11 -23.35
CA ASP A 28 11.37 -25.05 -24.42
C ASP A 28 11.91 -24.49 -25.78
N LEU A 29 12.77 -23.46 -25.82
CA LEU A 29 13.40 -23.07 -27.12
C LEU A 29 14.66 -23.88 -27.49
N LEU A 30 15.20 -24.71 -26.58
CA LEU A 30 16.37 -25.56 -26.90
C LEU A 30 16.00 -26.89 -27.59
N ILE A 31 14.71 -27.23 -27.68
CA ILE A 31 14.28 -28.48 -28.34
C ILE A 31 13.94 -28.27 -29.83
N TYR A 32 13.70 -27.03 -30.29
CA TYR A 32 13.38 -26.78 -31.70
C TYR A 32 14.57 -26.86 -32.68
N SER A 33 15.82 -26.97 -32.19
CA SER A 33 17.00 -27.17 -33.07
C SER A 33 17.47 -28.63 -33.18
N ASN A 34 16.85 -29.58 -32.47
CA ASN A 34 17.19 -30.99 -32.59
C ASN A 34 15.94 -31.86 -32.61
N LEU A 35 15.34 -31.94 -33.80
CA LEU A 35 14.20 -32.80 -34.16
C LEU A 35 14.57 -34.31 -34.11
N ASN A 36 15.03 -34.80 -32.95
CA ASN A 36 15.25 -36.24 -32.77
C ASN A 36 15.22 -36.75 -31.31
N GLY A 37 14.38 -36.18 -30.42
CA GLY A 37 14.22 -36.75 -29.09
C GLY A 37 13.04 -36.19 -28.30
N ASN A 38 12.11 -37.07 -27.92
CA ASN A 38 11.07 -36.95 -26.89
C ASN A 38 10.30 -35.61 -26.80
N PHE A 39 9.13 -35.56 -27.44
CA PHE A 39 8.13 -34.49 -27.31
C PHE A 39 7.46 -34.42 -25.92
N ASP A 40 7.77 -35.35 -25.03
CA ASP A 40 7.21 -35.38 -23.68
C ASP A 40 8.12 -34.61 -22.74
N ILE A 41 7.77 -33.35 -22.48
CA ILE A 41 7.52 -32.75 -21.15
C ILE A 41 7.53 -31.22 -21.35
N ILE A 42 6.57 -30.68 -22.12
CA ILE A 42 6.16 -29.29 -21.83
C ILE A 42 5.48 -29.39 -20.47
N SER A 43 6.11 -28.82 -19.43
CA SER A 43 5.51 -28.76 -18.11
C SER A 43 4.12 -28.10 -18.19
N PHE A 44 3.15 -28.56 -17.39
CA PHE A 44 1.79 -28.01 -17.35
C PHE A 44 1.77 -26.47 -17.27
N ASN A 45 2.75 -25.89 -16.56
CA ASN A 45 2.94 -24.45 -16.43
C ASN A 45 3.28 -23.77 -17.77
N GLY A 46 4.09 -24.40 -18.62
CA GLY A 46 4.40 -23.92 -19.97
C GLY A 46 3.18 -23.91 -20.90
N ILE A 47 2.33 -24.94 -20.80
CA ILE A 47 1.04 -24.98 -21.54
C ILE A 47 0.13 -23.84 -21.06
N LEU A 48 0.01 -23.68 -19.74
CA LEU A 48 -0.83 -22.66 -19.14
C LEU A 48 -0.36 -21.24 -19.49
N ALA A 49 0.95 -20.99 -19.45
CA ALA A 49 1.57 -19.71 -19.79
C ALA A 49 1.40 -19.34 -21.27
N SER A 50 1.52 -20.30 -22.19
CA SER A 50 1.48 -20.01 -23.62
C SER A 50 0.08 -20.01 -24.21
N TYR A 51 -0.72 -21.04 -23.95
CA TYR A 51 -1.99 -21.23 -24.65
C TYR A 51 -3.17 -20.51 -23.98
N ILE A 52 -3.07 -20.25 -22.68
CA ILE A 52 -4.18 -19.63 -21.92
C ILE A 52 -3.78 -18.23 -21.46
N LEU A 53 -2.60 -18.07 -20.86
CA LEU A 53 -2.21 -16.80 -20.26
C LEU A 53 -1.84 -15.72 -21.30
N TYR A 54 -1.10 -16.07 -22.35
CA TYR A 54 -0.75 -15.13 -23.43
C TYR A 54 -1.98 -14.44 -24.06
N PRO A 55 -3.01 -15.18 -24.56
CA PRO A 55 -4.19 -14.54 -25.11
C PRO A 55 -4.98 -13.76 -24.04
N LEU A 56 -4.99 -14.21 -22.78
CA LEU A 56 -5.60 -13.44 -21.68
C LEU A 56 -4.89 -12.11 -21.45
N CYS A 57 -3.55 -12.09 -21.43
CA CYS A 57 -2.78 -10.87 -21.26
C CYS A 57 -3.03 -9.90 -22.42
N PHE A 58 -3.11 -10.41 -23.64
CA PHE A 58 -3.49 -9.62 -24.81
C PHE A 58 -4.91 -9.05 -24.70
N LEU A 59 -5.89 -9.86 -24.30
CA LEU A 59 -7.26 -9.39 -24.06
C LEU A 59 -7.32 -8.32 -22.95
N THR A 60 -6.55 -8.47 -21.86
CA THR A 60 -6.50 -7.44 -20.80
C THR A 60 -5.91 -6.13 -21.29
N PHE A 61 -4.96 -6.19 -22.22
CA PHE A 61 -4.40 -5.02 -22.87
C PHE A 61 -5.43 -4.32 -23.78
N ILE A 62 -6.14 -5.08 -24.62
CA ILE A 62 -7.22 -4.52 -25.46
C ILE A 62 -8.33 -3.90 -24.58
N MET A 63 -8.71 -4.56 -23.49
CA MET A 63 -9.69 -4.02 -22.55
C MET A 63 -9.22 -2.72 -21.89
N ALA A 64 -7.92 -2.56 -21.65
CA ALA A 64 -7.36 -1.30 -21.15
C ALA A 64 -7.54 -0.16 -22.15
N ILE A 65 -7.33 -0.43 -23.45
CA ILE A 65 -7.58 0.53 -24.53
C ILE A 65 -9.07 0.87 -24.63
N VAL A 66 -9.94 -0.13 -24.55
CA VAL A 66 -11.40 0.09 -24.53
C VAL A 66 -11.79 0.98 -23.35
N MET A 67 -11.20 0.76 -22.17
CA MET A 67 -11.43 1.60 -20.98
C MET A 67 -10.87 3.02 -21.08
N ALA A 68 -9.91 3.26 -21.97
CA ALA A 68 -9.36 4.59 -22.21
C ALA A 68 -10.33 5.48 -23.04
N LEU A 69 -11.23 4.88 -23.81
CA LEU A 69 -12.20 5.62 -24.63
C LEU A 69 -13.24 6.33 -23.74
N PRO A 70 -13.64 7.57 -24.11
CA PRO A 70 -14.69 8.29 -23.40
C PRO A 70 -16.04 7.54 -23.49
N ASN A 71 -16.85 7.66 -22.44
CA ASN A 71 -18.22 7.13 -22.37
C ASN A 71 -18.38 5.59 -22.34
N THR A 72 -17.38 4.83 -21.91
CA THR A 72 -17.43 3.35 -21.85
C THR A 72 -17.99 2.77 -20.55
N ASN A 73 -18.04 3.56 -19.46
CA ASN A 73 -18.53 3.08 -18.16
C ASN A 73 -19.99 2.60 -18.19
N HIS A 74 -20.83 3.16 -19.07
CA HIS A 74 -22.26 2.83 -19.18
C HIS A 74 -22.58 1.95 -20.39
N LYS A 75 -21.59 1.64 -21.24
CA LYS A 75 -21.81 0.75 -22.37
C LYS A 75 -21.99 -0.67 -21.86
N LYS A 76 -23.06 -1.33 -22.32
CA LYS A 76 -23.32 -2.73 -22.06
C LYS A 76 -22.89 -3.53 -23.28
N ILE A 77 -22.08 -4.56 -23.08
CA ILE A 77 -21.77 -5.57 -24.08
C ILE A 77 -22.37 -6.87 -23.55
N LEU A 78 -23.19 -7.55 -24.35
CA LEU A 78 -23.89 -8.78 -23.92
C LEU A 78 -24.71 -8.59 -22.62
N ASN A 79 -25.37 -7.44 -22.46
CA ASN A 79 -26.15 -7.07 -21.27
C ASN A 79 -25.35 -6.96 -19.95
N VAL A 80 -24.03 -7.09 -19.99
CA VAL A 80 -23.13 -6.89 -18.83
C VAL A 80 -22.36 -5.58 -19.01
N GLU A 81 -22.13 -4.89 -17.90
CA GLU A 81 -21.31 -3.68 -17.88
C GLU A 81 -19.85 -4.02 -18.25
N VAL A 82 -19.27 -3.26 -19.17
CA VAL A 82 -17.88 -3.44 -19.63
C VAL A 82 -16.88 -3.39 -18.47
N THR A 83 -17.20 -2.65 -17.40
CA THR A 83 -16.43 -2.56 -16.15
C THR A 83 -16.35 -3.89 -15.40
N LYS A 84 -17.46 -4.64 -15.32
CA LYS A 84 -17.52 -5.96 -14.67
C LYS A 84 -16.78 -7.02 -15.47
N ILE A 85 -16.93 -7.01 -16.79
CA ILE A 85 -16.18 -7.90 -17.70
C ILE A 85 -14.67 -7.67 -17.54
N ASN A 86 -14.24 -6.41 -17.50
CA ASN A 86 -12.83 -6.08 -17.32
C ASN A 86 -12.28 -6.58 -15.98
N SER A 87 -13.02 -6.38 -14.88
CA SER A 87 -12.61 -6.88 -13.56
C SER A 87 -12.49 -8.40 -13.55
N PHE A 88 -13.48 -9.12 -14.11
CA PHE A 88 -13.43 -10.58 -14.23
C PHE A 88 -12.18 -11.04 -15.01
N LEU A 89 -11.90 -10.40 -16.14
CA LEU A 89 -10.74 -10.70 -16.96
C LEU A 89 -9.42 -10.46 -16.21
N ILE A 90 -9.30 -9.36 -15.46
CA ILE A 90 -8.12 -9.06 -14.64
C ILE A 90 -7.86 -10.16 -13.60
N TYR A 91 -8.90 -10.57 -12.86
CA TYR A 91 -8.75 -11.65 -11.87
C TYR A 91 -8.38 -12.98 -12.51
N LEU A 92 -9.04 -13.33 -13.61
CA LEU A 92 -8.74 -14.56 -14.35
C LEU A 92 -7.28 -14.57 -14.84
N THR A 93 -6.83 -13.48 -15.45
CA THR A 93 -5.45 -13.34 -15.93
C THR A 93 -4.45 -13.41 -14.78
N THR A 94 -4.78 -12.84 -13.62
CA THR A 94 -3.89 -12.89 -12.46
C THR A 94 -3.79 -14.29 -11.88
N LEU A 95 -4.92 -15.01 -11.76
CA LEU A 95 -4.97 -16.38 -11.26
C LEU A 95 -4.19 -17.33 -12.17
N VAL A 96 -4.51 -17.32 -13.47
CA VAL A 96 -3.81 -18.13 -14.47
C VAL A 96 -2.34 -17.72 -14.55
N GLY A 97 -2.05 -16.44 -14.36
CA GLY A 97 -0.70 -15.89 -14.41
C GLY A 97 0.21 -16.39 -13.31
N ILE A 98 -0.30 -16.41 -12.07
CA ILE A 98 0.43 -16.97 -10.93
C ILE A 98 0.64 -18.48 -11.11
N LEU A 99 -0.36 -19.21 -11.60
CA LEU A 99 -0.22 -20.65 -11.85
C LEU A 99 0.76 -20.99 -13.00
N GLY A 100 0.78 -20.17 -14.07
CA GLY A 100 1.58 -20.46 -15.26
C GLY A 100 3.01 -19.94 -15.18
N CYS A 101 3.19 -18.71 -14.70
CA CYS A 101 4.47 -18.00 -14.71
C CYS A 101 5.07 -17.83 -13.31
N ASN A 102 4.39 -18.27 -12.24
CA ASN A 102 4.86 -18.19 -10.84
C ASN A 102 5.41 -16.79 -10.49
N VAL A 103 6.66 -16.73 -10.03
CA VAL A 103 7.33 -15.49 -9.60
C VAL A 103 7.46 -14.45 -10.70
N TYR A 104 7.53 -14.85 -11.97
CA TYR A 104 7.68 -13.94 -13.10
C TYR A 104 6.41 -13.14 -13.40
N PHE A 105 5.27 -13.56 -12.84
CA PHE A 105 3.99 -12.86 -12.99
C PHE A 105 3.65 -11.94 -11.82
N ILE A 106 4.49 -11.85 -10.79
CA ILE A 106 4.22 -11.00 -9.61
C ILE A 106 4.12 -9.52 -10.01
N ILE A 107 5.08 -9.03 -10.80
CA ILE A 107 5.11 -7.63 -11.24
C ILE A 107 3.90 -7.31 -12.15
N PRO A 108 3.61 -8.10 -13.20
CA PRO A 108 2.38 -7.95 -13.99
C PRO A 108 1.10 -7.97 -13.14
N ALA A 109 0.97 -8.93 -12.22
CA ALA A 109 -0.20 -9.07 -11.35
C ALA A 109 -0.43 -7.83 -10.49
N LEU A 110 0.63 -7.27 -9.90
CA LEU A 110 0.55 -6.09 -9.06
C LEU A 110 0.06 -4.86 -9.85
N LEU A 111 0.55 -4.70 -11.08
CA LEU A 111 0.10 -3.61 -11.97
C LEU A 111 -1.35 -3.77 -12.43
N LEU A 112 -1.79 -5.00 -12.69
CA LEU A 112 -3.18 -5.30 -13.05
C LEU A 112 -4.14 -5.03 -11.89
N LEU A 113 -3.75 -5.37 -10.66
CA LEU A 113 -4.58 -5.23 -9.45
C LEU A 113 -4.45 -3.86 -8.75
N ILE A 114 -3.61 -2.94 -9.24
CA ILE A 114 -3.33 -1.65 -8.58
C ILE A 114 -4.59 -0.86 -8.22
N ARG A 115 -5.63 -0.96 -9.07
CA ARG A 115 -6.90 -0.27 -8.89
C ARG A 115 -7.58 -0.72 -7.59
N GLU A 116 -7.48 -2.00 -7.28
CA GLU A 116 -8.13 -2.59 -6.12
C GLU A 116 -7.31 -2.37 -4.86
N PHE A 117 -5.98 -2.36 -4.97
CA PHE A 117 -5.10 -2.01 -3.86
C PHE A 117 -5.17 -0.52 -3.47
N MET A 118 -5.57 0.37 -4.39
CA MET A 118 -5.63 1.80 -4.08
C MET A 118 -6.61 2.17 -2.96
N TYR A 119 -7.75 1.49 -2.87
CA TYR A 119 -8.75 1.76 -1.83
C TYR A 119 -8.25 1.40 -0.42
N PRO A 120 -7.80 0.16 -0.15
CA PRO A 120 -7.23 -0.18 1.16
C PRO A 120 -5.94 0.58 1.45
N PHE A 121 -5.13 0.90 0.43
CA PHE A 121 -3.92 1.71 0.62
C PHE A 121 -4.24 3.12 1.11
N LYS A 122 -5.21 3.81 0.49
CA LYS A 122 -5.62 5.16 0.93
C LYS A 122 -6.20 5.14 2.34
N TYR A 123 -6.97 4.12 2.68
CA TYR A 123 -7.48 3.92 4.03
C TYR A 123 -6.36 3.74 5.05
N CYS A 124 -5.37 2.88 4.75
CA CYS A 124 -4.22 2.64 5.62
C CYS A 124 -3.41 3.92 5.86
N VAL A 125 -3.09 4.67 4.80
CA VAL A 125 -2.37 5.95 4.90
C VAL A 125 -3.15 6.96 5.74
N SER A 126 -4.47 7.08 5.53
CA SER A 126 -5.28 8.00 6.33
C SER A 126 -5.30 7.64 7.82
N LYS A 127 -5.31 6.35 8.14
CA LYS A 127 -5.27 5.88 9.52
C LYS A 127 -3.94 6.20 10.20
N ILE A 128 -2.83 6.05 9.48
CA ILE A 128 -1.50 6.40 9.98
C ILE A 128 -1.42 7.91 10.26
N ASN A 129 -1.83 8.75 9.31
CA ASN A 129 -1.78 10.21 9.48
C ASN A 129 -2.64 10.70 10.65
N ASN A 130 -3.85 10.15 10.82
CA ASN A 130 -4.72 10.52 11.94
C ASN A 130 -4.09 10.11 13.29
N THR A 131 -3.43 8.94 13.34
CA THR A 131 -2.74 8.48 14.55
C THR A 131 -1.56 9.39 14.90
N GLU A 132 -0.83 9.90 13.90
CA GLU A 132 0.26 10.86 14.12
C GLU A 132 -0.26 12.21 14.63
N GLN A 133 -1.36 12.72 14.08
CA GLN A 133 -1.99 13.96 14.56
C GLN A 133 -2.51 13.85 15.99
N ASP A 134 -3.21 12.77 16.34
CA ASP A 134 -3.71 12.53 17.70
C ASP A 134 -2.56 12.44 18.72
N ASN A 135 -1.45 11.79 18.34
CA ASN A 135 -0.27 11.68 19.19
C ASN A 135 0.43 13.03 19.38
N GLN A 136 0.44 13.87 18.37
CA GLN A 136 1.03 15.21 18.43
C GLN A 136 0.19 16.15 19.31
N GLU A 137 -1.14 16.19 19.13
CA GLU A 137 -2.04 16.98 19.99
C GLU A 137 -1.98 16.54 21.45
N LEU A 138 -1.88 15.22 21.71
CA LEU A 138 -1.73 14.69 23.07
C LEU A 138 -0.42 15.12 23.73
N ASN A 139 0.68 15.16 22.96
CA ASN A 139 1.98 15.59 23.46
C ASN A 139 2.00 17.10 23.75
N ASP A 140 1.45 17.91 22.85
CA ASP A 140 1.34 19.37 23.04
C ASP A 140 0.50 19.70 24.29
N THR A 141 -0.60 18.97 24.51
CA THR A 141 -1.45 19.14 25.70
C THR A 141 -0.72 18.77 26.99
N LYS A 142 0.07 17.67 26.98
CA LYS A 142 0.87 17.26 28.14
C LYS A 142 1.97 18.26 28.46
N GLU A 143 2.62 18.82 27.44
CA GLU A 143 3.68 19.81 27.61
C GLU A 143 3.12 21.12 28.19
N GLN A 144 1.98 21.60 27.67
CA GLN A 144 1.29 22.77 28.20
C GLN A 144 0.86 22.56 29.66
N LEU A 145 0.25 21.41 29.98
CA LEU A 145 -0.16 21.08 31.34
C LEU A 145 1.02 21.03 32.31
N LEU A 146 2.16 20.47 31.89
CA LEU A 146 3.39 20.42 32.68
C LEU A 146 3.97 21.83 32.89
N ALA A 147 3.96 22.68 31.87
CA ALA A 147 4.40 24.07 31.97
C ALA A 147 3.54 24.86 32.97
N THR A 148 2.21 24.75 32.90
CA THR A 148 1.30 25.42 33.85
C THR A 148 1.50 24.92 35.28
N LYS A 149 1.66 23.61 35.48
CA LYS A 149 1.98 23.05 36.81
C LYS A 149 3.30 23.57 37.36
N THR A 150 4.30 23.70 36.50
CA THR A 150 5.63 24.22 36.85
C THR A 150 5.57 25.70 37.22
N GLU A 151 4.87 26.52 36.44
CA GLU A 151 4.66 27.95 36.72
C GLU A 151 3.90 28.16 38.04
N MET A 152 2.85 27.38 38.29
CA MET A 152 2.12 27.40 39.55
C MET A 152 3.02 27.03 40.73
N ALA A 153 3.87 26.01 40.58
CA ALA A 153 4.84 25.62 41.60
C ALA A 153 5.83 26.75 41.90
N ILE A 154 6.37 27.43 40.88
CA ILE A 154 7.28 28.58 41.03
C ILE A 154 6.58 29.74 41.75
N ASN A 155 5.34 30.06 41.38
CA ASN A 155 4.57 31.12 42.05
C ASN A 155 4.33 30.83 43.54
N LEU A 156 4.07 29.57 43.89
CA LEU A 156 3.89 29.16 45.28
C LEU A 156 5.23 29.12 46.06
N LEU A 157 6.32 28.70 45.40
CA LEU A 157 7.67 28.77 45.98
C LEU A 157 8.07 30.21 46.31
N ASN A 158 7.80 31.15 45.40
CA ASN A 158 8.07 32.58 45.60
C ASN A 158 7.23 33.20 46.73
N LYS A 159 6.08 32.60 47.05
CA LYS A 159 5.25 32.95 48.22
C LYS A 159 5.67 32.23 49.50
N ASN A 160 6.83 31.53 49.51
CA ASN A 160 7.34 30.74 50.62
C ASN A 160 6.41 29.60 51.07
N ALA A 161 5.59 29.04 50.17
CA ALA A 161 4.76 27.87 50.50
C ALA A 161 5.62 26.61 50.72
N ASN A 162 5.10 25.68 51.52
CA ASN A 162 5.76 24.41 51.83
C ASN A 162 5.83 23.51 50.58
N ILE A 163 6.98 22.88 50.34
CA ILE A 163 7.21 21.96 49.21
C ILE A 163 6.16 20.83 49.16
N HIS A 164 5.80 20.24 50.30
CA HIS A 164 4.77 19.20 50.38
C HIS A 164 3.41 19.72 49.91
N PHE A 165 3.04 20.95 50.31
CA PHE A 165 1.80 21.58 49.89
C PHE A 165 1.80 21.89 48.39
N ILE A 166 2.94 22.32 47.83
CA ILE A 166 3.06 22.60 46.40
C ILE A 166 2.95 21.31 45.58
N ALA A 167 3.60 20.23 46.03
CA ALA A 167 3.51 18.92 45.41
C ALA A 167 2.06 18.39 45.41
N GLU A 168 1.33 18.58 46.51
CA GLU A 168 -0.08 18.20 46.64
C GLU A 168 -0.99 18.98 45.67
N VAL A 169 -0.80 20.30 45.54
CA VAL A 169 -1.64 21.16 44.69
C VAL A 169 -1.33 21.00 43.20
N THR A 170 -0.06 20.87 42.83
CA THR A 170 0.37 20.78 41.42
C THR A 170 0.40 19.34 40.90
N GLY A 171 0.42 18.36 41.80
CA GLY A 171 0.62 16.94 41.49
C GLY A 171 2.02 16.63 40.93
N LEU A 172 3.00 17.52 41.16
CA LEU A 172 4.41 17.30 40.84
C LEU A 172 5.09 16.58 42.01
N SER A 173 6.16 15.83 41.75
CA SER A 173 6.91 15.17 42.83
C SER A 173 7.65 16.20 43.69
N GLU A 174 7.78 15.90 44.99
CA GLU A 174 8.51 16.77 45.92
C GLU A 174 9.96 16.99 45.48
N ASP A 175 10.62 15.96 44.92
CA ASP A 175 11.96 16.06 44.36
C ASP A 175 12.03 17.07 43.21
N PHE A 176 11.04 17.06 42.31
CA PHE A 176 10.97 18.00 41.18
C PHE A 176 10.79 19.44 41.65
N VAL A 177 9.89 19.66 42.63
CA VAL A 177 9.66 20.98 43.25
C VAL A 177 10.90 21.46 44.03
N SER A 178 11.60 20.56 44.72
CA SER A 178 12.83 20.89 45.44
C SER A 178 13.96 21.34 44.50
N ASN A 179 14.07 20.72 43.32
CA ASN A 179 15.02 21.10 42.29
C ASN A 179 14.67 22.46 41.65
N LEU A 180 13.37 22.74 41.41
CA LEU A 180 12.92 24.06 40.96
C LEU A 180 13.33 25.17 41.94
N LYS A 181 13.15 24.94 43.25
CA LYS A 181 13.57 25.88 44.30
C LYS A 181 15.07 26.17 44.27
N ARG A 182 15.90 25.16 44.01
CA ARG A 182 17.37 25.32 43.91
C ARG A 182 17.79 26.16 42.70
N VAL A 183 17.15 25.95 41.55
CA VAL A 183 17.45 26.68 40.30
C VAL A 183 17.05 28.17 40.41
N ASP A 184 15.92 28.47 41.06
CA ASP A 184 15.47 29.86 41.25
C ASP A 184 16.40 30.64 42.20
N LEU A 185 16.90 29.97 43.25
CA LEU A 185 17.90 30.54 44.18
C LEU A 185 19.26 30.81 43.53
N THR A 186 19.64 30.08 42.48
CA THR A 186 20.90 30.31 41.74
C THR A 186 20.82 31.41 40.67
N LYS A 187 19.61 31.92 40.36
CA LYS A 187 19.40 33.02 39.40
C LYS A 187 19.42 34.42 40.03
N LYS A 188 19.53 34.50 41.36
CA LYS A 188 19.51 35.73 42.15
C LYS A 188 20.91 36.12 42.58
#